data_AF-A0A526R9Z0-F1
#
_entry.id   AF-A0A526R9Z0-F1
#
_cell.length_a   1.000
_cell.length_b   1.000
_cell.length_c   1.000
_cell.angle_alpha   90.00
_cell.angle_beta   90.00
_cell.angle_gamma   90.00
#
_symmetry.space_group_name_H-M   'P 1'
#
loop_
_entity.id
_entity.type
_entity.pdbx_description
1 polymer ?
#
loop_
_entity_poly.entity_id
_entity_poly.type
_entity_poly.pdbx_seq_one_letter_code
_entity_poly.pdbx_strand_id
1 'polypeptide(L)' 'STPVPVIFITAFPERLLTGERPEPAFLVTKPFNPDMVKALISQALFFDRQAKAAA' A
#
# COMPACT_ATOMS: atom_id res chain seq x y z
N SER A 1 -5.53 -3.82 19.03
CA SER A 1 -4.94 -2.76 18.17
C SER A 1 -5.60 -2.88 16.81
N THR A 2 -6.28 -1.84 16.33
CA THR A 2 -6.92 -1.88 15.01
C THR A 2 -5.85 -1.75 13.94
N PRO A 3 -5.72 -2.70 13.00
CA PRO A 3 -4.75 -2.56 11.92
C PRO A 3 -5.05 -1.30 11.10
N VAL A 4 -3.99 -0.61 10.70
CA VAL A 4 -4.04 0.63 9.91
C VAL A 4 -3.42 0.32 8.55
N PRO A 5 -4.08 0.66 7.42
CA PRO A 5 -3.51 0.45 6.11
C PRO A 5 -2.26 1.32 5.90
N VAL A 6 -1.21 0.73 5.33
CA VAL A 6 0.08 1.39 5.07
C VAL A 6 0.39 1.35 3.58
N ILE A 7 0.78 2.50 3.01
CA ILE A 7 1.23 2.63 1.62
C ILE A 7 2.68 3.12 1.64
N PHE A 8 3.58 2.37 1.01
CA PHE A 8 4.99 2.74 0.90
C PHE A 8 5.25 3.56 -0.35
N ILE A 9 6.15 4.53 -0.26
CA ILE A 9 6.54 5.39 -1.38
C ILE A 9 8.06 5.44 -1.49
N THR A 10 8.65 5.00 -2.60
CA THR A 10 10.11 4.92 -2.80
C THR A 10 10.53 5.31 -4.22
N ALA A 11 11.79 5.67 -4.44
CA ALA A 11 12.36 5.79 -5.79
C ALA A 11 13.06 4.49 -6.24
N PHE A 12 13.16 3.48 -5.37
CA PHE A 12 13.90 2.23 -5.59
C PHE A 12 13.03 1.01 -5.25
N PRO A 13 12.00 0.68 -6.04
CA PRO A 13 11.06 -0.40 -5.75
C PRO A 13 11.75 -1.79 -5.70
N GLU A 14 12.76 -2.01 -6.53
CA GLU A 14 13.56 -3.25 -6.58
C GLU A 14 14.23 -3.62 -5.26
N ARG A 15 14.43 -2.67 -4.33
CA ARG A 15 14.97 -2.94 -2.99
C ARG A 15 13.94 -3.50 -2.02
N LEU A 16 12.65 -3.35 -2.34
CA LEU A 16 11.53 -3.79 -1.53
C LEU A 16 10.80 -5.00 -2.12
N LEU A 17 11.00 -5.26 -3.42
CA LEU A 17 10.43 -6.38 -4.16
C LEU A 17 11.50 -7.46 -4.43
N THR A 18 12.07 -7.97 -3.34
CA THR A 18 13.21 -8.91 -3.40
C THR A 18 12.79 -10.38 -3.29
N GLY A 19 11.54 -10.66 -2.89
CA GLY A 19 11.04 -12.01 -2.59
C GLY A 19 11.63 -12.67 -1.33
N GLU A 20 12.71 -12.13 -0.77
CA GLU A 20 13.42 -12.72 0.39
C GLU A 20 12.86 -12.29 1.75
N ARG A 21 12.01 -11.26 1.78
CA ARG A 21 11.44 -10.66 3.00
C ARG A 21 9.97 -10.30 2.76
N PRO A 22 9.16 -10.11 3.83
CA PRO A 22 7.78 -9.66 3.67
C PRO A 22 7.70 -8.37 2.85
N GLU A 23 7.00 -8.43 1.72
CA GLU A 23 6.87 -7.31 0.80
C GLU A 23 5.68 -6.41 1.15
N PRO A 24 5.75 -5.10 0.86
CA PRO A 24 4.61 -4.21 1.05
C PRO A 24 3.43 -4.60 0.15
N ALA A 25 2.24 -4.69 0.73
CA ALA A 25 1.01 -4.90 -0.05
C ALA A 25 0.68 -3.71 -0.99
N PHE A 26 1.10 -2.50 -0.61
CA PHE A 26 0.91 -1.29 -1.42
C PHE A 26 2.24 -0.52 -1.52
N LEU A 27 2.74 -0.34 -2.75
CA LEU A 27 3.98 0.37 -3.06
C LEU A 27 3.77 1.35 -4.21
N VAL A 28 4.29 2.57 -4.07
CA VAL A 28 4.27 3.63 -5.08
C VAL A 28 5.69 4.08 -5.40
N THR A 29 6.03 4.10 -6.69
CA THR A 29 7.34 4.59 -7.14
C THR A 29 7.32 6.10 -7.38
N LYS A 30 8.38 6.80 -6.97
CA LYS A 30 8.61 8.21 -7.31
C LYS A 30 9.32 8.35 -8.66
N PRO A 31 9.02 9.41 -9.43
CA PRO A 31 7.94 10.37 -9.22
C PRO A 31 6.56 9.73 -9.50
N PHE A 32 5.53 10.17 -8.78
CA PHE A 32 4.16 9.65 -8.92
C PHE A 32 3.19 10.75 -9.35
N ASN A 33 2.12 10.32 -10.01
CA ASN A 33 0.95 11.17 -10.25
C ASN A 33 0.14 11.29 -8.93
N PRO A 34 -0.19 12.50 -8.45
CA PRO A 34 -1.05 12.69 -7.28
C PRO A 34 -2.40 11.95 -7.36
N ASP A 35 -2.99 11.83 -8.54
CA ASP A 35 -4.27 11.13 -8.70
C ASP A 35 -4.13 9.61 -8.51
N MET A 36 -2.98 9.05 -8.85
CA MET A 36 -2.66 7.65 -8.56
C MET A 36 -2.58 7.40 -7.05
N VAL A 37 -1.98 8.34 -6.30
CA VAL A 37 -1.91 8.25 -4.83
C VAL A 37 -3.31 8.32 -4.21
N LYS A 38 -4.18 9.22 -4.68
CA LYS A 38 -5.58 9.30 -4.22
C LYS A 38 -6.33 7.99 -4.45
N ALA A 39 -6.18 7.39 -5.64
CA ALA A 39 -6.83 6.13 -5.97
C ALA A 39 -6.37 4.98 -5.06
N LEU A 40 -5.06 4.90 -4.76
CA LEU A 40 -4.50 3.88 -3.87
C LEU A 40 -4.95 4.06 -2.41
N ILE A 41 -5.03 5.30 -1.93
CA ILE A 41 -5.61 5.58 -0.60
C ILE A 41 -7.07 5.09 -0.55
N SER A 42 -7.85 5.37 -1.59
CA SER A 42 -9.24 4.90 -1.67
C SER A 42 -9.34 3.36 -1.65
N GLN A 43 -8.48 2.65 -2.37
CA GLN A 43 -8.45 1.19 -2.34
C GLN A 43 -8.06 0.65 -0.96
N ALA A 44 -6.99 1.19 -0.36
CA ALA A 44 -6.51 0.72 0.94
C ALA A 44 -7.57 0.87 2.04
N LEU A 45 -8.32 1.97 2.04
CA LEU A 45 -9.44 2.18 2.96
C LEU A 45 -10.62 1.25 2.69
N PHE A 46 -10.89 0.92 1.42
CA PHE A 46 -11.95 -0.01 1.06
C PHE A 46 -11.65 -1.44 1.54
N PHE A 47 -10.43 -1.92 1.30
CA PHE A 47 -9.99 -3.23 1.78
C PHE A 47 -9.93 -3.32 3.30
N ASP A 48 -9.48 -2.26 3.99
CA ASP A 48 -9.49 -2.21 5.46
C ASP A 48 -10.90 -2.33 6.04
N ARG A 49 -11.90 -1.67 5.43
CA ARG A 49 -13.30 -1.83 5.83
C ARG A 49 -13.82 -3.24 5.62
N GLN A 50 -13.51 -3.86 4.48
CA GLN A 50 -13.93 -5.24 4.21
C GLN A 50 -13.30 -6.23 5.18
N ALA A 51 -12.00 -6.09 5.43
CA ALA A 51 -11.28 -6.95 6.38
C ALA A 51 -11.88 -6.85 7.79
N LYS A 52 -12.29 -5.65 8.21
CA LYS A 52 -12.98 -5.42 9.50
C LYS A 52 -14.40 -5.99 9.55
N ALA A 53 -15.11 -6.04 8.43
CA ALA A 53 -16.45 -6.59 8.36
C ALA A 53 -16.49 -8.13 8.31
N ALA A 54 -15.39 -8.75 7.85
CA ALA A 54 -15.23 -10.20 7.75
C ALA A 54 -14.60 -10.85 9.00
N ALA A 55 -14.10 -10.04 9.95
CA ALA A 55 -13.50 -10.45 11.21
C ALA A 55 -14.51 -10.37 12.37
#